data_AF-F2RII1-F1
#
_entry.id   AF-F2RII1-F1
#
_cell.length_a   1.000
_cell.length_b   1.000
_cell.length_c   1.000
_cell.angle_alpha   90.00
_cell.angle_beta   90.00
_cell.angle_gamma   90.00
#
_symmetry.space_group_name_H-M   'P 1'
#
loop_
_entity.id
_entity.type
_entity.pdbx_description
1 polymer ?
#
loop_
_entity_poly.entity_id
_entity_poly.type
_entity_poly.pdbx_seq_one_letter_code
_entity_poly.pdbx_strand_id
1 'polypeptide(L)'
;MTSGKFLLFDVDGTLVDAVSNQRLVWHAWAARYGLDGDEVYAVALRTRPVETFAAVAPGQDPDECLALLHALEDEDVRTGSYAAFAGAAELLGVLPAGRWALVTSNYEHRVRGRFERTGLPVPGVVVDAASVTEGKPSPVPYLLAAEKLGADPADCLVIEDAPSGVASGLAAGMTVWTVNTEAPHPGAHRHFRTLAEAAPHLVATLA
;
A
#
# COMPACT_ATOMS: atom_id res chain seq x y z
N MET A 1 25.30 5.80 15.55
CA MET A 1 24.22 4.80 15.62
C MET A 1 22.98 5.55 16.06
N THR A 2 22.04 5.80 15.14
CA THR A 2 20.76 6.43 15.47
C THR A 2 19.94 5.45 16.30
N SER A 3 19.49 5.84 17.52
CA SER A 3 18.92 4.87 18.47
C SER A 3 17.49 4.41 18.18
N GLY A 4 16.92 4.63 16.99
CA GLY A 4 15.54 4.23 16.68
C GLY A 4 15.36 3.85 15.22
N LYS A 5 14.38 2.98 14.97
CA LYS A 5 14.02 2.53 13.61
C LYS A 5 13.36 3.65 12.79
N PHE A 6 13.47 3.56 11.47
CA PHE A 6 12.66 4.33 10.52
C PHE A 6 11.46 3.49 10.08
N LEU A 7 10.27 4.07 10.09
CA LEU A 7 9.03 3.33 9.80
C LEU A 7 8.57 3.57 8.36
N LEU A 8 8.45 2.50 7.57
CA LEU A 8 7.99 2.56 6.18
C LEU A 8 6.64 1.87 6.10
N PHE A 9 5.60 2.62 5.78
CA PHE A 9 4.23 2.10 5.75
C PHE A 9 3.76 1.88 4.31
N ASP A 10 3.18 0.71 4.04
CA ASP A 10 2.17 0.63 3.00
C ASP A 10 0.92 1.46 3.36
N VAL A 11 0.06 1.71 2.39
CA VAL A 11 -1.14 2.54 2.54
C VAL A 11 -2.41 1.69 2.55
N ASP A 12 -2.70 0.97 1.47
CA ASP A 12 -4.01 0.40 1.18
C ASP A 12 -4.11 -1.00 1.76
N GLY A 13 -4.91 -1.19 2.81
CA GLY A 13 -4.94 -2.42 3.61
C GLY A 13 -4.07 -2.31 4.88
N THR A 14 -3.12 -1.39 4.90
CA THR A 14 -2.26 -1.12 6.07
C THR A 14 -2.74 0.07 6.91
N LEU A 15 -2.85 1.27 6.33
CA LEU A 15 -3.27 2.50 7.02
C LEU A 15 -4.72 2.88 6.71
N VAL A 16 -5.17 2.61 5.48
CA VAL A 16 -6.51 2.94 4.99
C VAL A 16 -7.21 1.65 4.57
N ASP A 17 -8.44 1.45 5.04
CA ASP A 17 -9.31 0.39 4.52
C ASP A 17 -9.87 0.83 3.17
N ALA A 18 -9.18 0.39 2.11
CA ALA A 18 -9.53 0.65 0.71
C ALA A 18 -9.90 -0.65 -0.05
N VAL A 19 -9.95 -1.80 0.62
CA VAL A 19 -10.17 -3.11 -0.03
C VAL A 19 -11.57 -3.16 -0.67
N SER A 20 -12.57 -2.65 0.05
CA SER A 20 -13.94 -2.57 -0.46
C SER A 20 -14.05 -1.66 -1.69
N ASN A 21 -13.31 -0.55 -1.70
CA ASN A 21 -13.28 0.38 -2.83
C ASN A 21 -12.61 -0.23 -4.06
N GLN A 22 -11.49 -0.94 -3.88
CA GLN A 22 -10.83 -1.65 -4.98
C GLN A 22 -11.77 -2.64 -5.65
N ARG A 23 -12.55 -3.41 -4.88
CA ARG A 23 -13.57 -4.29 -5.44
C ARG A 23 -14.61 -3.52 -6.27
N LEU A 24 -15.12 -2.40 -5.76
CA LEU A 24 -16.11 -1.60 -6.50
C LEU A 24 -15.53 -1.03 -7.80
N VAL A 25 -14.28 -0.58 -7.80
CA VAL A 25 -13.57 -0.11 -8.99
C VAL A 25 -13.46 -1.23 -10.04
N TRP A 26 -13.03 -2.43 -9.64
CA TRP A 26 -12.93 -3.58 -10.55
C TRP A 26 -14.29 -4.04 -11.07
N HIS A 27 -15.35 -3.99 -10.26
CA HIS A 27 -16.71 -4.27 -10.73
C HIS A 27 -17.19 -3.23 -11.75
N ALA A 28 -16.92 -1.95 -11.52
CA ALA A 28 -17.25 -0.89 -12.47
C ALA A 28 -16.47 -1.04 -13.79
N TRP A 29 -15.20 -1.43 -13.71
CA TRP A 29 -14.37 -1.75 -14.86
C TRP A 29 -14.93 -2.95 -15.63
N ALA A 30 -15.25 -4.05 -14.95
CA ALA A 30 -15.81 -5.27 -15.54
C ALA A 30 -17.15 -5.00 -16.26
N ALA A 31 -18.02 -4.21 -15.64
CA ALA A 31 -19.30 -3.82 -16.22
C ALA A 31 -19.14 -3.08 -17.56
N ARG A 32 -18.04 -2.34 -17.76
CA ARG A 32 -17.78 -1.61 -19.01
C ARG A 32 -17.50 -2.53 -20.20
N TYR A 33 -17.05 -3.75 -19.93
CA TYR A 33 -16.78 -4.81 -20.90
C TYR A 33 -17.82 -5.94 -20.86
N GLY A 34 -18.89 -5.81 -20.06
CA GLY A 34 -19.92 -6.84 -19.93
C GLY A 34 -19.45 -8.13 -19.24
N LEU A 35 -18.43 -8.01 -18.39
CA LEU A 35 -17.83 -9.13 -17.64
C LEU A 35 -18.44 -9.23 -16.23
N ASP A 36 -18.32 -10.41 -15.62
CA ASP A 36 -18.67 -10.62 -14.23
C ASP A 36 -17.62 -9.95 -13.31
N GLY A 37 -18.09 -9.08 -12.40
CA GLY A 37 -17.20 -8.30 -11.54
C GLY A 37 -16.46 -9.14 -10.50
N ASP A 38 -17.09 -10.20 -9.96
CA ASP A 38 -16.47 -11.06 -8.96
C ASP A 38 -15.40 -11.95 -9.59
N GLU A 39 -15.63 -12.46 -10.80
CA GLU A 39 -14.63 -13.21 -11.57
C GLU A 39 -13.41 -12.34 -11.92
N VAL A 40 -13.65 -11.12 -12.41
CA VAL A 40 -12.56 -10.18 -12.73
C VAL A 40 -11.77 -9.82 -11.47
N TYR A 41 -12.45 -9.48 -10.37
CA TYR A 41 -11.79 -9.12 -9.12
C TYR A 41 -10.95 -10.26 -8.55
N ALA A 42 -11.42 -11.52 -8.64
CA ALA A 42 -10.66 -12.69 -8.20
C ALA A 42 -9.35 -12.91 -9.00
N VAL A 43 -9.28 -12.45 -10.24
CA VAL A 43 -8.05 -12.44 -11.04
C VAL A 43 -7.17 -11.25 -10.65
N ALA A 44 -7.76 -10.05 -10.52
CA ALA A 44 -7.06 -8.82 -10.16
C ALA A 44 -6.32 -8.93 -8.82
N LEU A 45 -6.89 -9.64 -7.83
CA LEU A 45 -6.25 -9.88 -6.53
C LEU A 45 -4.89 -10.59 -6.60
N ARG A 46 -4.56 -11.24 -7.72
CA ARG A 46 -3.38 -12.10 -7.86
C ARG A 46 -2.46 -11.67 -9.00
N THR A 47 -2.80 -10.59 -9.70
CA THR A 47 -2.13 -10.19 -10.93
C THR A 47 -1.97 -8.67 -10.96
N ARG A 48 -1.03 -8.20 -11.77
CA ARG A 48 -0.94 -6.77 -12.11
C ARG A 48 -2.05 -6.40 -13.09
N PRO A 49 -2.49 -5.13 -13.16
CA PRO A 49 -3.60 -4.73 -14.04
C PRO A 49 -3.48 -5.23 -15.48
N VAL A 50 -2.31 -5.09 -16.12
CA VAL A 50 -2.08 -5.56 -17.49
C VAL A 50 -2.23 -7.08 -17.63
N GLU A 51 -1.78 -7.85 -16.63
CA GLU A 51 -1.94 -9.30 -16.59
C GLU A 51 -3.42 -9.68 -16.37
N THR A 52 -4.15 -8.91 -15.55
CA THR A 52 -5.60 -9.06 -15.39
C THR A 52 -6.31 -8.86 -16.73
N PHE A 53 -6.02 -7.76 -17.43
CA PHE A 53 -6.65 -7.44 -18.72
C PHE A 53 -6.39 -8.54 -19.75
N ALA A 54 -5.15 -9.02 -19.85
CA ALA A 54 -4.79 -10.11 -20.75
C ALA A 54 -5.54 -11.42 -20.43
N ALA A 55 -5.85 -11.67 -19.15
CA ALA A 55 -6.57 -12.87 -18.74
C ALA A 55 -8.08 -12.79 -18.96
N VAL A 56 -8.70 -11.65 -18.65
CA VAL A 56 -10.18 -11.51 -18.62
C VAL A 56 -10.76 -10.79 -19.83
N ALA A 57 -9.94 -10.01 -20.53
CA ALA A 57 -10.32 -9.21 -21.68
C ALA A 57 -9.25 -9.24 -22.81
N PRO A 58 -8.77 -10.43 -23.25
CA PRO A 58 -7.62 -10.56 -24.16
C PRO A 58 -7.78 -9.90 -25.54
N GLY A 59 -9.01 -9.57 -25.94
CA GLY A 59 -9.32 -8.89 -27.20
C GLY A 59 -9.38 -7.36 -27.11
N GLN A 60 -9.21 -6.79 -25.93
CA GLN A 60 -9.22 -5.34 -25.71
C GLN A 60 -7.80 -4.77 -25.76
N ASP A 61 -7.69 -3.49 -26.11
CA ASP A 61 -6.42 -2.78 -26.05
C ASP A 61 -5.99 -2.58 -24.58
N PRO A 62 -4.83 -3.12 -24.14
CA PRO A 62 -4.35 -2.97 -22.78
C PRO A 62 -4.20 -1.51 -22.33
N ASP A 63 -3.87 -0.59 -23.24
CA ASP A 63 -3.69 0.82 -22.91
C ASP A 63 -5.05 1.49 -22.62
N GLU A 64 -6.08 1.15 -23.39
CA GLU A 64 -7.46 1.61 -23.14
C GLU A 64 -8.02 1.03 -21.83
N CYS A 65 -7.74 -0.26 -21.58
CA CYS A 65 -8.11 -0.93 -20.32
C CYS A 65 -7.47 -0.25 -19.11
N LEU A 66 -6.19 0.09 -19.21
CA LEU A 66 -5.44 0.76 -18.15
C LEU A 66 -5.95 2.19 -17.94
N ALA A 67 -6.20 2.93 -19.02
CA ALA A 67 -6.74 4.29 -18.95
C ALA A 67 -8.13 4.31 -18.27
N LEU A 68 -8.99 3.34 -18.59
CA LEU A 68 -10.29 3.21 -17.92
C LEU A 68 -10.13 2.89 -16.43
N LEU A 69 -9.25 1.95 -16.07
CA LEU A 69 -9.00 1.62 -14.67
C LEU A 69 -8.51 2.86 -13.91
N HIS A 70 -7.55 3.59 -14.46
CA HIS A 70 -7.05 4.81 -13.85
C HIS A 70 -8.15 5.87 -13.64
N ALA A 71 -9.02 6.07 -14.63
CA ALA A 71 -10.13 7.01 -14.52
C ALA A 71 -11.13 6.61 -13.42
N LEU A 72 -11.41 5.32 -13.27
CA LEU A 72 -12.29 4.79 -12.22
C LEU A 72 -11.66 4.94 -10.83
N GLU A 73 -10.36 4.69 -10.69
CA GLU A 73 -9.62 4.90 -9.44
C GLU A 73 -9.58 6.39 -9.04
N ASP A 74 -9.41 7.30 -10.00
CA ASP A 74 -9.45 8.75 -9.75
C ASP A 74 -10.86 9.23 -9.37
N GLU A 75 -11.91 8.63 -9.92
CA GLU A 75 -13.29 8.88 -9.50
C GLU A 75 -13.59 8.31 -8.10
N ASP A 76 -13.08 7.12 -7.78
CA ASP A 76 -13.19 6.52 -6.45
C ASP A 76 -12.54 7.41 -5.39
N VAL A 77 -11.38 8.02 -5.67
CA VAL A 77 -10.78 8.96 -4.71
C VAL A 77 -11.66 10.19 -4.47
N ARG A 78 -12.37 10.67 -5.51
CA ARG A 78 -13.26 11.83 -5.40
C ARG A 78 -14.56 11.52 -4.66
N THR A 79 -15.12 10.33 -4.87
CA THR A 79 -16.51 10.01 -4.47
C THR A 79 -16.60 8.90 -3.43
N GLY A 80 -15.62 8.00 -3.39
CA GLY A 80 -15.56 6.84 -2.51
C GLY A 80 -15.46 7.20 -1.04
N SER A 81 -15.97 6.31 -0.19
CA SER A 81 -15.81 6.43 1.26
C SER A 81 -14.57 5.64 1.68
N TYR A 82 -13.73 6.23 2.53
CA TYR A 82 -12.56 5.56 3.09
C TYR A 82 -12.58 5.67 4.60
N ALA A 83 -12.06 4.66 5.28
CA ALA A 83 -11.81 4.70 6.70
C ALA A 83 -10.31 4.48 6.96
N ALA A 84 -9.75 5.22 7.91
CA ALA A 84 -8.46 4.83 8.47
C ALA A 84 -8.65 3.57 9.33
N PHE A 85 -7.68 2.65 9.29
CA PHE A 85 -7.66 1.55 10.26
C PHE A 85 -7.51 2.12 11.67
N ALA A 86 -8.14 1.46 12.66
CA ALA A 86 -8.05 1.86 14.05
C ALA A 86 -6.59 1.98 14.50
N GLY A 87 -6.26 3.07 15.17
CA GLY A 87 -4.91 3.39 15.63
C GLY A 87 -4.01 4.08 14.61
N ALA A 88 -4.41 4.20 13.33
CA ALA A 88 -3.59 4.87 12.31
C ALA A 88 -3.39 6.36 12.62
N ALA A 89 -4.46 7.09 12.91
CA ALA A 89 -4.39 8.53 13.14
C ALA A 89 -3.55 8.86 14.39
N GLU A 90 -3.76 8.13 15.48
CA GLU A 90 -3.01 8.29 16.72
C GLU A 90 -1.53 7.92 16.54
N LEU A 91 -1.25 6.81 15.85
CA LEU A 91 0.12 6.39 15.56
C LEU A 91 0.85 7.45 14.73
N LEU A 92 0.30 7.81 13.57
CA LEU A 92 0.96 8.75 12.65
C LEU A 92 1.10 10.14 13.26
N GLY A 93 0.16 10.56 14.11
CA GLY A 93 0.19 11.84 14.82
C GLY A 93 1.33 12.00 15.83
N VAL A 94 1.90 10.89 16.32
CA VAL A 94 3.04 10.91 17.25
C VAL A 94 4.39 10.61 16.60
N LEU A 95 4.40 10.24 15.31
CA LEU A 95 5.65 9.93 14.61
C LEU A 95 6.46 11.20 14.32
N PRO A 96 7.75 11.24 14.68
CA PRO A 96 8.60 12.38 14.38
C PRO A 96 8.78 12.58 12.87
N ALA A 97 8.78 13.84 12.44
CA ALA A 97 9.05 14.19 11.05
C ALA A 97 10.42 13.65 10.60
N GLY A 98 10.49 13.12 9.38
CA GLY A 98 11.72 12.55 8.82
C GLY A 98 12.11 11.17 9.38
N ARG A 99 11.24 10.53 10.17
CA ARG A 99 11.45 9.15 10.67
C ARG A 99 10.50 8.12 10.07
N TRP A 100 9.67 8.54 9.12
CA TRP A 100 8.76 7.64 8.45
C TRP A 100 8.40 8.11 7.05
N ALA A 101 7.96 7.15 6.22
CA ALA A 101 7.57 7.37 4.85
C ALA A 101 6.37 6.48 4.47
N LEU A 102 5.69 6.85 3.38
CA LEU A 102 4.74 5.98 2.69
C LEU A 102 5.43 5.30 1.50
N VAL A 103 5.15 4.02 1.31
CA VAL A 103 5.60 3.22 0.16
C VAL A 103 4.41 2.47 -0.40
N THR A 104 3.87 2.93 -1.53
CA THR A 104 2.59 2.46 -2.08
C THR A 104 2.73 2.00 -3.53
N SER A 105 1.87 1.07 -3.95
CA SER A 105 1.68 0.71 -5.37
C SER A 105 0.71 1.63 -6.10
N ASN A 106 0.19 2.67 -5.44
CA ASN A 106 -0.72 3.65 -6.01
C ASN A 106 0.02 4.96 -6.36
N TYR A 107 -0.65 5.88 -7.05
CA TYR A 107 -0.11 7.22 -7.32
C TYR A 107 -0.32 8.15 -6.13
N GLU A 108 0.65 9.06 -5.92
CA GLU A 108 0.66 9.96 -4.77
C GLU A 108 -0.61 10.82 -4.68
N HIS A 109 -1.16 11.30 -5.79
CA HIS A 109 -2.38 12.13 -5.78
C HIS A 109 -3.59 11.39 -5.20
N ARG A 110 -3.68 10.08 -5.42
CA ARG A 110 -4.76 9.23 -4.88
C ARG A 110 -4.57 8.98 -3.40
N VAL A 111 -3.34 8.69 -2.98
CA VAL A 111 -3.00 8.54 -1.55
C VAL A 111 -3.32 9.82 -0.79
N ARG A 112 -2.95 10.99 -1.33
CA ARG A 112 -3.26 12.29 -0.71
C ARG A 112 -4.76 12.53 -0.60
N GLY A 113 -5.53 12.25 -1.65
CA GLY A 113 -7.00 12.36 -1.60
C GLY A 113 -7.64 11.42 -0.56
N ARG A 114 -7.13 10.20 -0.41
CA ARG A 114 -7.56 9.24 0.64
C ARG A 114 -7.21 9.72 2.04
N PHE A 115 -6.01 10.28 2.22
CA PHE A 115 -5.56 10.82 3.51
C PHE A 115 -6.37 12.05 3.92
N GLU A 116 -6.72 12.93 2.98
CA GLU A 116 -7.59 14.08 3.24
C GLU A 116 -8.98 13.63 3.76
N ARG A 117 -9.57 12.60 3.16
CA ARG A 117 -10.88 12.06 3.56
C ARG A 117 -10.86 11.32 4.89
N THR A 118 -9.72 10.77 5.28
CA THR A 118 -9.54 10.03 6.54
C THR A 118 -8.92 10.87 7.66
N GLY A 119 -8.46 12.10 7.37
CA GLY A 119 -7.79 12.98 8.33
C GLY A 119 -6.38 12.53 8.72
N LEU A 120 -5.77 11.62 7.95
CA LEU A 120 -4.41 11.14 8.21
C LEU A 120 -3.36 12.16 7.76
N PRO A 121 -2.28 12.37 8.53
CA PRO A 121 -1.17 13.23 8.10
C PRO A 121 -0.35 12.55 7.01
N VAL A 122 0.16 13.32 6.04
CA VAL A 122 1.06 12.82 4.98
C VAL A 122 2.52 13.13 5.36
N PRO A 123 3.46 12.18 5.30
CA PRO A 123 4.86 12.44 5.61
C PRO A 123 5.55 13.25 4.52
N GLY A 124 6.76 13.72 4.82
CA GLY A 124 7.61 14.40 3.83
C GLY A 124 8.14 13.47 2.72
N VAL A 125 8.11 12.15 2.94
CA VAL A 125 8.57 11.15 1.97
C VAL A 125 7.43 10.23 1.58
N VAL A 126 7.06 10.28 0.31
CA VAL A 126 6.16 9.32 -0.35
C VAL A 126 6.93 8.69 -1.51
N VAL A 127 6.94 7.37 -1.55
CA VAL A 127 7.36 6.57 -2.70
C VAL A 127 6.12 5.92 -3.28
N ASP A 128 5.71 6.40 -4.44
CA ASP A 128 4.50 6.00 -5.13
C ASP A 128 4.83 5.17 -6.39
N ALA A 129 3.80 4.75 -7.12
CA ALA A 129 3.96 3.97 -8.35
C ALA A 129 4.79 4.71 -9.43
N ALA A 130 4.70 6.03 -9.51
CA ALA A 130 5.46 6.83 -10.47
C ALA A 130 6.94 7.02 -10.07
N SER A 131 7.26 6.81 -8.79
CA SER A 131 8.62 6.98 -8.25
C SER A 131 9.60 5.88 -8.69
N VAL A 132 9.11 4.76 -9.22
CA VAL A 132 9.90 3.55 -9.49
C VAL A 132 9.54 2.90 -10.82
N THR A 133 10.52 2.26 -11.46
CA THR A 133 10.28 1.42 -12.65
C THR A 133 9.80 0.01 -12.29
N GLU A 134 10.14 -0.46 -11.09
CA GLU A 134 9.77 -1.78 -10.58
C GLU A 134 9.06 -1.64 -9.24
N GLY A 135 7.75 -1.92 -9.23
CA GLY A 135 6.96 -1.94 -8.00
C GLY A 135 7.18 -3.20 -7.15
N LYS A 136 6.49 -3.28 -6.01
CA LYS A 136 6.44 -4.47 -5.15
C LYS A 136 6.05 -5.70 -6.01
N PRO A 137 6.75 -6.85 -5.94
CA PRO A 137 7.68 -7.28 -4.89
C PRO A 137 9.16 -6.91 -5.07
N SER A 138 9.53 -6.10 -6.07
CA SER A 138 10.90 -5.59 -6.17
C SER A 138 11.27 -4.81 -4.90
N PRO A 139 12.51 -4.88 -4.38
CA PRO A 139 12.92 -4.12 -3.19
C PRO A 139 13.08 -2.62 -3.45
N VAL A 140 13.12 -2.20 -4.71
CA VAL A 140 13.37 -0.83 -5.17
C VAL A 140 12.52 0.23 -4.44
N PRO A 141 11.20 0.06 -4.23
CA PRO A 141 10.38 1.08 -3.57
C PRO A 141 10.79 1.35 -2.11
N TYR A 142 11.06 0.29 -1.34
CA TYR A 142 11.48 0.44 0.06
C TYR A 142 12.91 0.97 0.16
N LEU A 143 13.84 0.51 -0.70
CA LEU A 143 15.20 1.04 -0.75
C LEU A 143 15.21 2.54 -1.06
N LEU A 144 14.38 2.98 -2.02
CA LEU A 144 14.23 4.39 -2.35
C LEU A 144 13.67 5.21 -1.16
N ALA A 145 12.73 4.66 -0.40
CA ALA A 145 12.21 5.33 0.78
C ALA A 145 13.27 5.49 1.88
N ALA A 146 14.07 4.44 2.12
CA ALA A 146 15.19 4.49 3.06
C ALA A 146 16.24 5.53 2.62
N GLU A 147 16.60 5.55 1.33
CA GLU A 147 17.52 6.55 0.76
C GLU A 147 17.00 7.98 0.99
N LYS A 148 15.73 8.25 0.66
CA LYS A 148 15.10 9.57 0.85
C LYS A 148 15.05 10.01 2.32
N LEU A 149 15.00 9.05 3.25
CA LEU A 149 15.06 9.32 4.70
C LEU A 149 16.49 9.39 5.25
N GLY A 150 17.51 9.06 4.45
CA GLY A 150 18.90 8.94 4.90
C GLY A 150 19.11 7.78 5.89
N ALA A 151 18.32 6.72 5.75
CA ALA A 151 18.34 5.56 6.63
C ALA A 151 19.13 4.38 6.03
N ASP A 152 19.82 3.62 6.88
CA ASP A 152 20.31 2.29 6.51
C ASP A 152 19.12 1.32 6.44
N PRO A 153 18.98 0.47 5.40
CA PRO A 153 17.90 -0.52 5.33
C PRO A 153 17.79 -1.42 6.58
N ALA A 154 18.90 -1.74 7.24
CA ALA A 154 18.90 -2.53 8.48
C ALA A 154 18.21 -1.80 9.65
N ASP A 155 18.12 -0.47 9.58
CA ASP A 155 17.43 0.40 10.53
C ASP A 155 15.98 0.72 10.12
N CYS A 156 15.48 0.14 9.02
CA CYS A 156 14.10 0.29 8.59
C CYS A 156 13.19 -0.85 9.10
N LEU A 157 11.96 -0.47 9.44
CA LEU A 157 10.86 -1.36 9.75
C LEU A 157 9.72 -1.07 8.77
N VAL A 158 9.37 -2.07 7.97
CA VAL A 158 8.25 -2.06 7.03
C VAL A 158 6.99 -2.56 7.71
N ILE A 159 5.87 -1.89 7.47
CA ILE A 159 4.52 -2.30 7.91
C ILE A 159 3.68 -2.54 6.66
N GLU A 160 3.11 -3.74 6.55
CA GLU A 160 2.45 -4.23 5.33
C GLU A 160 1.26 -5.18 5.63
N ASP A 161 0.40 -5.40 4.66
CA ASP A 161 -0.76 -6.32 4.71
C ASP A 161 -0.80 -7.32 3.54
N ALA A 162 0.04 -7.14 2.51
CA ALA A 162 0.07 -7.91 1.28
C ALA A 162 1.37 -8.73 1.11
N PRO A 163 1.30 -9.93 0.51
CA PRO A 163 2.48 -10.77 0.27
C PRO A 163 3.57 -10.09 -0.57
N SER A 164 3.18 -9.28 -1.57
CA SER A 164 4.12 -8.62 -2.48
C SER A 164 4.95 -7.57 -1.75
N GLY A 165 4.36 -6.80 -0.84
CA GLY A 165 5.09 -5.83 -0.05
C GLY A 165 5.94 -6.45 1.04
N VAL A 166 5.49 -7.55 1.64
CA VAL A 166 6.33 -8.35 2.55
C VAL A 166 7.59 -8.83 1.82
N ALA A 167 7.43 -9.43 0.64
CA ALA A 167 8.57 -9.87 -0.17
C ALA A 167 9.50 -8.70 -0.55
N SER A 168 8.94 -7.55 -0.90
CA SER A 168 9.70 -6.33 -1.21
C SER A 168 10.54 -5.84 -0.03
N GLY A 169 9.95 -5.73 1.17
CA GLY A 169 10.66 -5.29 2.37
C GLY A 169 11.77 -6.27 2.80
N LEU A 170 11.50 -7.57 2.70
CA LEU A 170 12.49 -8.61 2.99
C LEU A 170 13.66 -8.58 1.99
N ALA A 171 13.37 -8.45 0.70
CA ALA A 171 14.38 -8.34 -0.35
C ALA A 171 15.23 -7.06 -0.21
N ALA A 172 14.68 -6.01 0.42
CA ALA A 172 15.39 -4.78 0.76
C ALA A 172 16.29 -4.91 2.01
N GLY A 173 16.31 -6.07 2.68
CA GLY A 173 17.09 -6.30 3.88
C GLY A 173 16.52 -5.66 5.15
N MET A 174 15.23 -5.35 5.16
CA MET A 174 14.55 -4.62 6.23
C MET A 174 13.83 -5.57 7.21
N THR A 175 13.52 -5.07 8.40
CA THR A 175 12.54 -5.75 9.28
C THR A 175 11.14 -5.52 8.70
N VAL A 176 10.28 -6.54 8.75
CA VAL A 176 8.92 -6.48 8.18
C VAL A 176 7.91 -6.99 9.17
N TRP A 177 6.92 -6.17 9.51
CA TRP A 177 5.76 -6.55 10.32
C TRP A 177 4.50 -6.53 9.47
N THR A 178 3.60 -7.48 9.71
CA THR A 178 2.29 -7.51 9.04
C THR A 178 1.15 -7.12 9.97
N VAL A 179 0.16 -6.41 9.43
CA VAL A 179 -1.04 -5.96 10.13
C VAL A 179 -2.30 -6.21 9.28
N ASN A 180 -3.47 -6.19 9.92
CA ASN A 180 -4.79 -6.26 9.25
C ASN A 180 -5.02 -7.49 8.36
N THR A 181 -4.27 -8.57 8.59
CA THR A 181 -4.46 -9.88 7.94
C THR A 181 -4.90 -10.93 8.95
N GLU A 182 -5.60 -11.97 8.50
CA GLU A 182 -6.02 -13.06 9.38
C GLU A 182 -4.84 -13.91 9.88
N ALA A 183 -3.79 -13.99 9.07
CA ALA A 183 -2.61 -14.82 9.31
C ALA A 183 -1.33 -14.08 8.89
N PRO A 184 -0.16 -14.47 9.45
CA PRO A 184 1.12 -13.92 9.03
C PRO A 184 1.44 -14.31 7.58
N HIS A 185 2.03 -13.38 6.82
CA HIS A 185 2.63 -13.71 5.52
C HIS A 185 3.98 -14.41 5.71
N PRO A 186 4.36 -15.33 4.82
CA PRO A 186 5.64 -16.01 4.88
C PRO A 186 6.82 -15.03 4.97
N GLY A 187 7.73 -15.26 5.92
CA GLY A 187 8.94 -14.46 6.12
C GLY A 187 8.75 -13.17 6.92
N ALA A 188 7.51 -12.74 7.22
CA ALA A 188 7.30 -11.61 8.11
C ALA A 188 7.91 -11.86 9.51
N HIS A 189 8.59 -10.86 10.06
CA HIS A 189 9.31 -10.96 11.33
C HIS A 189 8.37 -10.89 12.54
N ARG A 190 7.21 -10.24 12.36
CA ARG A 190 6.15 -10.16 13.37
C ARG A 190 4.81 -9.95 12.68
N HIS A 191 3.74 -10.36 13.33
CA HIS A 191 2.38 -10.19 12.85
C HIS A 191 1.46 -9.72 13.99
N PHE A 192 0.55 -8.83 13.64
CA PHE A 192 -0.56 -8.38 14.49
C PHE A 192 -1.85 -8.49 13.69
N ARG A 193 -2.96 -8.82 14.35
CA ARG A 193 -4.24 -8.92 13.65
C ARG A 193 -4.76 -7.56 13.23
N THR A 194 -4.39 -6.51 13.95
CA THR A 194 -4.79 -5.14 13.65
C THR A 194 -3.63 -4.15 13.79
N LEU A 195 -3.68 -3.04 13.05
CA LEU A 195 -2.76 -1.93 13.23
C LEU A 195 -2.80 -1.37 14.67
N ALA A 196 -3.98 -1.31 15.28
CA ALA A 196 -4.15 -0.86 16.66
C ALA A 196 -3.32 -1.67 17.67
N GLU A 197 -3.26 -2.99 17.50
CA GLU A 197 -2.40 -3.87 18.32
C GLU A 197 -0.91 -3.63 18.08
N ALA A 198 -0.53 -3.29 16.84
CA ALA A 198 0.86 -3.01 16.48
C ALA A 198 1.34 -1.63 16.98
N ALA A 199 0.46 -0.63 17.03
CA ALA A 199 0.82 0.77 17.24
C ALA A 199 1.70 1.02 18.50
N PRO A 200 1.41 0.48 19.70
CA PRO A 200 2.28 0.67 20.87
C PRO A 200 3.69 0.11 20.67
N HIS A 201 3.82 -1.00 19.93
CA HIS A 201 5.11 -1.59 19.62
C HIS A 201 5.88 -0.78 18.58
N LEU A 202 5.19 -0.20 17.59
CA LEU A 202 5.81 0.67 16.60
C LEU A 202 6.40 1.92 17.25
N VAL A 203 5.64 2.58 18.14
CA VAL A 203 6.15 3.74 18.90
C VAL A 203 7.38 3.37 19.73
N ALA A 204 7.39 2.20 20.36
CA ALA A 204 8.53 1.74 21.15
C ALA A 204 9.81 1.50 20.34
N THR A 205 9.72 1.27 19.02
CA THR A 205 10.90 1.08 18.15
C THR A 205 11.64 2.38 17.81
N LEU A 206 11.06 3.53 18.12
CA LEU A 206 11.63 4.86 17.86
C LEU A 206 12.59 5.33 18.97
N ALA A 207 12.57 4.66 20.14
CA ALA A 207 13.33 5.02 21.34
C ALA A 207 14.75 4.45 21.31
#